data_AF-A0A2V8SH25-F1
#
_entry.id   AF-A0A2V8SH25-F1
#
_cell.length_a   1.000
_cell.length_b   1.000
_cell.length_c   1.000
_cell.angle_alpha   90.00
_cell.angle_beta   90.00
_cell.angle_gamma   90.00
#
_symmetry.space_group_name_H-M   'P 1'
#
loop_
_entity.id
_entity.type
_entity.pdbx_description
1 polymer ?
#
loop_
_entity_poly.entity_id
_entity_poly.type
_entity_poly.pdbx_seq_one_letter_code
_entity_poly.pdbx_strand_id
1 'polypeptide(L)'
;MAENSEDKKQTFTGLAAKLGRLPADKRRVALEMSASLAAISLRVSREFVEAVPRASELLSADDLRNWGELGRRLAMGSAGTGVAFFAGDRVEHLSRVPESARNLVFQICTRQLILSSSIALETFEIIPALAEQIDDD
;
A
#
# COMPACT_ATOMS: atom_id res chain seq x y z
N MET A 1 17.47 31.47 17.68
CA MET A 1 16.84 30.49 18.60
C MET A 1 15.39 30.34 18.17
N ALA A 2 14.96 29.08 18.05
CA ALA A 2 13.58 28.60 17.93
C ALA A 2 12.80 28.93 16.65
N GLU A 3 12.77 27.96 15.74
CA GLU A 3 11.49 27.47 15.21
C GLU A 3 11.59 25.93 15.17
N ASN A 4 11.07 25.32 16.23
CA ASN A 4 11.01 23.89 16.40
C ASN A 4 9.74 23.44 15.66
N SER A 5 9.88 23.07 14.38
CA SER A 5 8.79 22.45 13.64
C SER A 5 8.42 21.14 14.33
N GLU A 6 7.30 21.16 15.05
CA GLU A 6 6.74 19.99 15.71
C GLU A 6 6.41 18.94 14.64
N ASP A 7 7.35 18.02 14.42
CA ASP A 7 7.06 16.68 13.92
C ASP A 7 6.05 16.06 14.90
N LYS A 8 4.76 16.27 14.62
CA LYS A 8 3.66 15.59 15.30
C LYS A 8 3.83 14.10 15.02
N LYS A 9 4.61 13.43 15.87
CA LYS A 9 4.72 11.98 15.94
C LYS A 9 3.28 11.46 16.06
N GLN A 10 2.73 10.96 14.96
CA GLN A 10 1.42 10.34 14.97
C GLN A 10 1.47 9.21 16.00
N THR A 11 0.67 9.33 17.05
CA THR A 11 0.62 8.34 18.12
C THR A 11 -0.14 7.11 17.62
N PHE A 12 0.21 5.92 18.14
CA PHE A 12 -0.50 4.67 17.83
C PHE A 12 -2.02 4.77 18.05
N THR A 13 -2.45 5.58 19.02
CA THR A 13 -3.87 5.88 19.27
C THR A 13 -4.54 6.65 18.12
N GLY A 14 -3.83 7.60 17.50
CA GLY A 14 -4.33 8.31 16.32
C GLY A 14 -4.48 7.40 15.10
N LEU A 15 -3.58 6.44 14.93
CA LEU A 15 -3.66 5.43 13.87
C LEU A 15 -4.85 4.47 14.09
N ALA A 16 -5.03 3.98 15.32
CA ALA A 16 -6.16 3.13 15.66
C ALA A 16 -7.51 3.82 15.42
N ALA A 17 -7.62 5.11 15.77
CA ALA A 17 -8.84 5.90 15.52
C ALA A 17 -9.16 6.04 14.02
N LYS A 18 -8.13 6.19 13.16
CA LYS A 18 -8.30 6.24 11.70
C LYS A 18 -8.82 4.92 11.14
N LEU A 19 -8.25 3.79 11.57
CA LEU A 19 -8.74 2.47 11.15
C LEU A 19 -10.18 2.19 11.59
N GLY A 20 -10.56 2.69 12.78
CA GLY A 20 -11.92 2.54 13.31
C GLY A 20 -13.03 3.16 12.45
N ARG A 21 -12.69 4.06 11.52
CA ARG A 21 -13.64 4.71 10.60
C ARG A 21 -13.85 3.96 9.28
N LEU A 22 -13.05 2.95 8.99
CA LEU A 22 -13.15 2.17 7.76
C LEU A 22 -14.36 1.23 7.77
N PRO A 23 -14.92 0.88 6.59
CA PRO A 23 -15.84 -0.25 6.45
C PRO A 23 -15.29 -1.53 7.11
N ALA A 24 -16.18 -2.36 7.65
CA ALA A 24 -15.79 -3.47 8.54
C ALA A 24 -14.84 -4.49 7.86
N ASP A 25 -15.07 -4.77 6.59
CA ASP A 25 -14.24 -5.64 5.74
C ASP A 25 -12.83 -5.06 5.52
N LYS A 26 -12.72 -3.79 5.13
CA LYS A 26 -11.44 -3.09 4.94
C LYS A 26 -10.68 -2.93 6.26
N ARG A 27 -11.40 -2.68 7.36
CA ARG A 27 -10.81 -2.60 8.70
C ARG A 27 -10.20 -3.93 9.12
N ARG A 28 -10.91 -5.04 8.91
CA ARG A 28 -10.39 -6.38 9.20
C ARG A 28 -9.10 -6.64 8.43
N VAL A 29 -9.11 -6.37 7.13
CA VAL A 29 -7.92 -6.50 6.26
C VAL A 29 -6.77 -5.64 6.76
N ALA A 30 -7.03 -4.37 7.06
CA ALA A 30 -6.00 -3.46 7.55
C ALA A 30 -5.37 -3.96 8.86
N LEU A 31 -6.16 -4.50 9.79
CA LEU A 31 -5.65 -5.08 11.03
C LEU A 31 -4.81 -6.33 10.77
N GLU A 32 -5.31 -7.28 9.99
CA GLU A 32 -4.59 -8.52 9.60
C GLU A 32 -3.24 -8.21 8.93
N MET A 33 -3.25 -7.29 7.97
CA MET A 33 -2.03 -6.90 7.24
C MET A 33 -1.08 -6.09 8.12
N SER A 34 -1.57 -5.19 8.98
CA SER A 34 -0.73 -4.44 9.91
C SER A 34 0.05 -5.35 10.86
N ALA A 35 -0.61 -6.38 11.40
CA ALA A 35 0.03 -7.39 12.25
C ALA A 35 1.07 -8.21 11.46
N SER A 36 0.72 -8.62 10.25
CA SER A 36 1.62 -9.39 9.37
C SER A 36 2.87 -8.58 8.98
N LEU A 37 2.72 -7.28 8.73
CA LEU A 37 3.83 -6.38 8.44
C LEU A 37 4.66 -6.06 9.69
N ALA A 38 4.02 -5.94 10.86
CA ALA A 38 4.70 -5.67 12.12
C ALA A 38 5.65 -6.81 12.52
N ALA A 39 5.30 -8.05 12.17
CA ALA A 39 6.17 -9.21 12.34
C ALA A 39 7.47 -9.14 11.51
N ILE A 40 7.49 -8.36 10.42
CA ILE A 40 8.69 -8.11 9.60
C ILE A 40 9.39 -6.83 10.09
N SER A 41 8.64 -5.74 10.22
CA SER A 41 9.13 -4.44 10.65
C SER A 41 7.99 -3.57 11.13
N LEU A 42 8.07 -3.11 12.39
CA LEU A 42 7.15 -2.12 12.95
C LEU A 42 7.10 -0.83 12.12
N ARG A 43 8.23 -0.45 11.49
CA ARG A 43 8.30 0.74 10.63
C ARG A 43 7.44 0.55 9.38
N VAL A 44 7.55 -0.60 8.70
CA VAL A 44 6.74 -0.91 7.52
C VAL A 44 5.25 -0.95 7.88
N SER A 45 4.89 -1.60 8.99
CA SER A 45 3.51 -1.66 9.48
C SER A 45 2.92 -0.26 9.72
N ARG A 46 3.71 0.63 10.32
CA ARG A 46 3.29 2.01 10.57
C ARG A 46 3.01 2.76 9.26
N GLU A 47 3.90 2.71 8.28
CA GLU A 47 3.71 3.34 6.97
C GLU A 47 2.45 2.81 6.27
N PHE A 48 2.23 1.49 6.32
CA PHE A 48 1.02 0.88 5.79
C PHE A 48 -0.23 1.45 6.49
N VAL A 49 -0.28 1.43 7.82
CA VAL A 49 -1.45 1.93 8.57
C VAL A 49 -1.70 3.43 8.32
N GLU A 50 -0.64 4.22 8.15
CA GLU A 50 -0.75 5.64 7.78
C GLU A 50 -1.34 5.83 6.38
N ALA A 51 -1.03 4.95 5.43
CA ALA A 51 -1.50 5.00 4.05
C ALA A 51 -2.89 4.35 3.83
N VAL A 52 -3.29 3.41 4.69
CA VAL A 52 -4.57 2.66 4.58
C VAL A 52 -5.81 3.55 4.38
N PRO A 53 -6.02 4.65 5.12
CA PRO A 53 -7.23 5.46 4.95
C PRO A 53 -7.41 5.95 3.51
N ARG A 54 -6.34 6.48 2.90
CA ARG A 54 -6.35 6.95 1.50
C ARG A 54 -6.49 5.79 0.53
N ALA A 55 -5.71 4.72 0.73
CA ALA A 55 -5.81 3.52 -0.10
C ALA A 55 -7.23 2.91 -0.06
N SER A 56 -7.92 3.00 1.06
CA SER A 56 -9.27 2.45 1.25
C SER A 56 -10.36 3.24 0.53
N GLU A 57 -10.09 4.47 0.09
CA GLU A 57 -11.01 5.23 -0.78
C GLU A 57 -11.02 4.65 -2.20
N LEU A 58 -9.92 4.03 -2.62
CA LEU A 58 -9.73 3.51 -3.97
C LEU A 58 -9.83 1.98 -4.07
N LEU A 59 -9.26 1.27 -3.10
CA LEU A 59 -9.11 -0.19 -3.13
C LEU A 59 -10.30 -0.88 -2.48
N SER A 60 -10.79 -1.96 -3.11
CA SER A 60 -11.67 -2.93 -2.48
C SER A 60 -10.97 -3.60 -1.28
N ALA A 61 -11.69 -4.35 -0.44
CA ALA A 61 -11.06 -5.10 0.65
C ALA A 61 -10.04 -6.13 0.13
N ASP A 62 -10.31 -6.75 -1.01
CA ASP A 62 -9.40 -7.73 -1.62
C ASP A 62 -8.18 -7.06 -2.25
N ASP A 63 -8.35 -5.91 -2.91
CA ASP A 63 -7.23 -5.12 -3.42
C ASP A 63 -6.36 -4.58 -2.28
N LEU A 64 -6.96 -4.12 -1.17
CA LEU A 64 -6.23 -3.68 0.01
C LEU A 64 -5.40 -4.82 0.61
N ARG A 65 -5.93 -6.05 0.63
CA ARG A 65 -5.20 -7.24 1.07
C ARG A 65 -4.03 -7.53 0.13
N ASN A 66 -4.25 -7.49 -1.18
CA ASN A 66 -3.22 -7.77 -2.17
C ASN A 66 -2.11 -6.72 -2.17
N TRP A 67 -2.48 -5.44 -2.02
CA TRP A 67 -1.53 -4.34 -1.84
C TRP A 67 -0.68 -4.52 -0.59
N GLY A 68 -1.31 -4.87 0.54
CA GLY A 68 -0.60 -5.19 1.78
C GLY A 68 0.35 -6.38 1.62
N GLU A 69 -0.08 -7.45 0.96
CA GLU A 69 0.72 -8.66 0.72
C GLU A 69 1.90 -8.39 -0.22
N LEU A 70 1.72 -7.58 -1.26
CA LEU A 70 2.80 -7.14 -2.14
C LEU A 70 3.86 -6.36 -1.34
N GLY A 71 3.43 -5.39 -0.54
CA GLY A 71 4.32 -4.64 0.35
C GLY A 71 5.01 -5.52 1.40
N ARG A 72 4.31 -6.54 1.92
CA ARG A 72 4.89 -7.53 2.85
C ARG A 72 6.02 -8.32 2.18
N ARG A 73 5.82 -8.80 0.95
CA ARG A 73 6.84 -9.53 0.19
C ARG A 73 8.04 -8.65 -0.14
N LEU A 74 7.82 -7.39 -0.51
CA LEU A 74 8.90 -6.41 -0.69
C LEU A 74 9.68 -6.19 0.61
N ALA A 75 8.99 -6.08 1.74
CA ALA A 75 9.59 -5.91 3.05
C ALA A 75 10.43 -7.10 3.52
N MET A 76 10.06 -8.33 3.13
CA MET A 76 10.86 -9.53 3.39
C MET A 76 12.24 -9.49 2.72
N GLY A 77 12.33 -8.88 1.52
CA GLY A 77 13.61 -8.65 0.86
C GLY A 77 14.38 -7.46 1.44
N SER A 78 13.66 -6.38 1.75
CA SER A 78 14.21 -5.20 2.41
C SER A 78 13.11 -4.38 3.07
N ALA A 79 13.21 -4.18 4.38
CA ALA A 79 12.27 -3.32 5.11
C ALA A 79 12.25 -1.88 4.55
N GLY A 80 13.38 -1.38 4.04
CA GLY A 80 13.45 -0.07 3.39
C GLY A 80 12.61 -0.01 2.12
N THR A 81 12.59 -1.07 1.32
CA THR A 81 11.75 -1.19 0.13
C THR A 81 10.26 -1.24 0.50
N GLY A 82 9.91 -1.99 1.55
CA GLY A 82 8.53 -2.02 2.06
C GLY A 82 8.05 -0.64 2.57
N VAL A 83 8.89 0.09 3.29
CA VAL A 83 8.61 1.49 3.71
C VAL A 83 8.38 2.38 2.49
N ALA A 84 9.29 2.35 1.51
CA ALA A 84 9.19 3.19 0.32
C ALA A 84 7.97 2.86 -0.56
N PHE A 85 7.49 1.61 -0.52
CA PHE A 85 6.31 1.17 -1.25
C PHE A 85 5.01 1.75 -0.67
N PHE A 86 4.89 1.82 0.66
CA PHE A 86 3.71 2.40 1.31
C PHE A 86 3.77 3.93 1.46
N ALA A 87 4.95 4.52 1.29
CA ALA A 87 5.14 5.95 1.32
C ALA A 87 4.57 6.65 0.07
N GLY A 88 4.09 7.87 0.26
CA GLY A 88 3.63 8.73 -0.83
C GLY A 88 2.21 8.44 -1.31
N ASP A 89 2.04 8.50 -2.63
CA ASP A 89 0.78 8.46 -3.40
C ASP A 89 0.75 7.37 -4.47
N ARG A 90 1.75 6.46 -4.50
CA ARG A 90 1.89 5.40 -5.53
C ARG A 90 0.59 4.60 -5.75
N VAL A 91 -0.12 4.27 -4.68
CA VAL A 91 -1.39 3.54 -4.74
C VAL A 91 -2.51 4.36 -5.41
N GLU A 92 -2.47 5.68 -5.28
CA GLU A 92 -3.47 6.61 -5.83
C GLU A 92 -3.41 6.64 -7.37
N HIS A 93 -2.27 6.31 -7.98
CA HIS A 93 -2.15 6.15 -9.42
C HIS A 93 -3.02 5.01 -9.97
N LEU A 94 -3.40 4.01 -9.15
CA LEU A 94 -4.35 2.96 -9.57
C LEU A 94 -5.77 3.46 -9.83
N SER A 95 -6.07 4.74 -9.55
CA SER A 95 -7.30 5.40 -10.00
C SER A 95 -7.47 5.38 -11.52
N ARG A 96 -6.35 5.33 -12.25
CA ARG A 96 -6.28 5.21 -13.72
C ARG A 96 -6.56 3.80 -14.23
N VAL A 97 -6.56 2.81 -13.34
CA VAL A 97 -6.84 1.41 -13.66
C VAL A 97 -8.30 1.10 -13.36
N PRO A 98 -9.05 0.48 -14.31
CA PRO A 98 -10.41 0.02 -14.05
C PRO A 98 -10.48 -0.85 -12.79
N GLU A 99 -11.52 -0.68 -11.97
CA GLU A 99 -11.65 -1.39 -10.69
C GLU A 99 -11.57 -2.91 -10.87
N SER A 100 -12.19 -3.45 -11.92
CA SER A 100 -12.16 -4.87 -12.28
C SER A 100 -10.75 -5.41 -12.58
N ALA A 101 -9.80 -4.53 -12.95
CA ALA A 101 -8.44 -4.90 -13.32
C ALA A 101 -7.40 -4.63 -12.21
N ARG A 102 -7.73 -3.86 -11.16
CA ARG A 102 -6.77 -3.51 -10.08
C ARG A 102 -6.17 -4.74 -9.40
N ASN A 103 -6.96 -5.77 -9.19
CA ASN A 103 -6.50 -7.03 -8.63
C ASN A 103 -5.37 -7.67 -9.47
N LEU A 104 -5.51 -7.62 -10.81
CA LEU A 104 -4.52 -8.16 -11.74
C LEU A 104 -3.18 -7.43 -11.65
N VAL A 105 -3.19 -6.13 -11.38
CA VAL A 105 -1.97 -5.34 -11.16
C VAL A 105 -1.13 -5.97 -10.04
N PHE A 106 -1.74 -6.23 -8.88
CA PHE A 106 -1.04 -6.84 -7.76
C PHE A 106 -0.57 -8.26 -8.05
N GLN A 107 -1.37 -9.05 -8.79
CA GLN A 107 -0.98 -10.40 -9.20
C GLN A 107 0.24 -10.37 -10.13
N ILE A 108 0.26 -9.47 -11.11
CA ILE A 108 1.38 -9.30 -12.04
C ILE A 108 2.63 -8.88 -11.26
N CYS A 109 2.56 -7.82 -10.46
CA CYS A 109 3.69 -7.36 -9.64
C CYS A 109 4.21 -8.45 -8.71
N THR A 110 3.32 -9.24 -8.11
CA THR A 110 3.70 -10.38 -7.25
C THR A 110 4.47 -11.45 -8.02
N ARG A 111 4.12 -11.72 -9.28
CA ARG A 111 4.88 -12.64 -10.15
C ARG A 111 6.25 -12.05 -10.53
N GLN A 112 6.31 -10.75 -10.78
CA GLN A 112 7.56 -10.06 -11.12
C GLN A 112 8.60 -10.08 -9.98
N LEU A 113 8.18 -10.30 -8.73
CA LEU A 113 9.11 -10.50 -7.61
C LEU A 113 10.05 -11.70 -7.78
N ILE A 114 9.70 -12.68 -8.62
CA ILE A 114 10.58 -13.81 -8.96
C ILE A 114 11.85 -13.31 -9.66
N LEU A 115 11.75 -12.22 -10.44
CA LEU A 115 12.89 -11.60 -11.11
C LEU A 115 13.65 -10.68 -10.15
N SER A 116 12.96 -9.70 -9.57
CA SER A 116 13.50 -8.86 -8.50
C SER A 116 12.41 -7.96 -7.89
N SER A 117 12.71 -7.37 -6.73
CA SER A 117 11.88 -6.29 -6.17
C SER A 117 11.85 -5.04 -7.05
N SER A 118 12.91 -4.73 -7.78
CA SER A 118 12.95 -3.55 -8.66
C SER A 118 12.01 -3.71 -9.86
N ILE A 119 11.99 -4.88 -10.51
CA ILE A 119 11.10 -5.15 -11.65
C ILE A 119 9.64 -5.14 -11.20
N ALA A 120 9.32 -5.69 -10.02
CA ALA A 120 7.96 -5.63 -9.48
C ALA A 120 7.47 -4.19 -9.23
N LEU A 121 8.34 -3.33 -8.68
CA LEU A 121 8.03 -1.93 -8.45
C LEU A 121 7.91 -1.15 -9.76
N GLU A 122 8.86 -1.30 -10.68
CA GLU A 122 8.80 -0.67 -11.99
C GLU A 122 7.51 -1.04 -12.74
N THR A 123 7.13 -2.33 -12.68
CA THR A 123 5.86 -2.80 -13.24
C THR A 123 4.65 -2.12 -12.57
N PHE A 124 4.66 -1.98 -11.24
CA PHE A 124 3.60 -1.32 -10.49
C PHE A 124 3.41 0.15 -10.91
N GLU A 125 4.51 0.86 -11.15
CA GLU A 125 4.50 2.28 -11.55
C GLU A 125 4.08 2.48 -13.01
N ILE A 126 4.43 1.54 -13.90
CA ILE A 126 4.15 1.67 -15.35
C ILE A 126 2.69 1.34 -15.67
N ILE A 127 2.08 0.35 -15.00
CA ILE A 127 0.73 -0.14 -15.34
C ILE A 127 -0.34 0.97 -15.38
N PRO A 128 -0.43 1.89 -14.39
CA PRO A 128 -1.39 2.99 -14.45
C PRO A 128 -1.29 3.83 -15.73
N ALA A 129 -0.08 4.12 -16.20
CA ALA A 129 0.14 4.91 -17.40
C ALA A 129 -0.17 4.12 -18.69
N LEU A 130 -0.03 2.80 -18.66
CA LEU A 130 -0.46 1.93 -19.76
C LEU A 130 -1.98 1.82 -19.83
N ALA A 131 -2.67 1.74 -18.68
CA ALA A 131 -4.12 1.68 -18.62
C ALA A 131 -4.77 2.92 -19.25
N GLU A 132 -4.19 4.11 -19.10
CA GLU A 132 -4.67 5.33 -19.76
C GLU A 132 -4.54 5.32 -21.29
N GLN A 133 -3.66 4.48 -21.84
CA GLN A 133 -3.42 4.39 -23.29
C GLN A 133 -4.29 3.34 -23.98
N ILE A 134 -4.91 2.46 -23.20
CA ILE A 134 -5.77 1.39 -23.71
C ILE A 134 -7.20 1.92 -23.66
N ASP A 135 -7.70 2.32 -24.83
CA ASP A 135 -9.09 2.70 -25.04
C ASP A 135 -9.91 1.41 -25.10
N ASP A 136 -10.54 1.04 -23.98
CA ASP A 136 -11.58 0.00 -23.95
C ASP A 136 -12.93 0.68 -24.21
N ASP A 137 -13.24 0.88 -25.50
CA ASP A 137 -14.59 1.15 -26.02
C ASP A 137 -15.52 -0.09 -25.83
#